data_AF-B8HJH8-F1
#
_entry.id   AF-B8HJH8-F1
#
_cell.length_a   1.000
_cell.length_b   1.000
_cell.length_c   1.000
_cell.angle_alpha   90.00
_cell.angle_beta   90.00
_cell.angle_gamma   90.00
#
_symmetry.space_group_name_H-M   'P 1'
#
loop_
_entity.id
_entity.type
_entity.pdbx_description
1 polymer ?
#
loop_
_entity_poly.entity_id
_entity_poly.type
_entity_poly.pdbx_seq_one_letter_code
_entity_poly.pdbx_strand_id
1 'polypeptide(L)'
;MTKLAAEEEPGSLLQVKVFIVDSEPAIWRLLEIDPSLTLDRVHEILQTAVGWRDSHLHAFTDTDPYIRLRAVNGHVREPRRWVSQDLLEDNGNDLPETDWTLGQILTVESGPVFYEYDFGDGWVHRLELTGTVPMPASAPRARLMDGARRAPLEDSGGIGGYHDLLDVLADPDHEEHENLRAWVAWTAGPWHEFDPEQLDIDAVNNELAMVFAAPSSNVRGSGSESLVHELANRMPLGLRREFRSYVHAAGLDGPGTVEADVVEAMTAPFLWLTRRIGLEGLSLTAAGWLPPTVVREAMTELGWAKDWIGKANREDQTLPVLQLRESAQRLGLIRKIKGKLVLSSAAKRLLDDPAGLWLFLARSIAHRHRHDSERDAALLLLLEVAAGKRTEWADYLEAVAFGLGALGWRSRTGADLAPNTVHALLVDAYEVMLNLGIFNDRFELETNTVKAPGQAFARTALHS
;
A
#
# COMPACT_ATOMS: atom_id res chain seq x y z
N MET A 1 12.90 -4.03 -60.96
CA MET A 1 13.79 -3.34 -60.01
C MET A 1 13.09 -3.35 -58.66
N THR A 2 13.39 -4.37 -57.87
CA THR A 2 12.84 -4.55 -56.52
C THR A 2 13.60 -3.60 -55.60
N LYS A 3 12.89 -2.66 -54.97
CA LYS A 3 13.44 -1.80 -53.94
C LYS A 3 13.74 -2.71 -52.74
N LEU A 4 15.01 -3.06 -52.53
CA LEU A 4 15.47 -3.64 -51.28
C LEU A 4 15.02 -2.66 -50.18
N ALA A 5 14.13 -3.12 -49.31
CA ALA A 5 13.91 -2.48 -48.03
C ALA A 5 15.28 -2.44 -47.35
N ALA A 6 15.75 -1.25 -47.00
CA ALA A 6 16.84 -1.14 -46.06
C ALA A 6 16.35 -1.83 -44.78
N GLU A 7 17.01 -2.92 -44.41
CA GLU A 7 16.89 -3.46 -43.06
C GLU A 7 17.32 -2.33 -42.13
N GLU A 8 16.39 -1.72 -41.40
CA GLU A 8 16.72 -0.89 -40.25
C GLU A 8 17.61 -1.75 -39.35
N GLU A 9 18.83 -1.28 -39.04
CA GLU A 9 19.63 -2.00 -38.06
C GLU A 9 18.80 -2.14 -36.77
N PRO A 10 18.66 -3.36 -36.22
CA PRO A 10 17.89 -3.53 -35.02
C PRO A 10 18.48 -2.63 -33.94
N GLY A 11 17.63 -1.79 -33.34
CA GLY A 11 18.05 -0.95 -32.22
C GLY A 11 18.71 -1.79 -31.11
N SER A 12 19.49 -1.17 -30.23
CA SER A 12 20.15 -1.87 -29.13
C SER A 12 19.76 -1.26 -27.79
N LEU A 13 19.57 -2.08 -26.77
CA LEU A 13 19.48 -1.64 -25.38
C LEU A 13 20.89 -1.43 -24.83
N LEU A 14 21.05 -0.45 -23.94
CA LEU A 14 22.27 -0.24 -23.18
C LEU A 14 22.25 -1.14 -21.95
N GLN A 15 23.34 -1.89 -21.70
CA GLN A 15 23.57 -2.57 -20.44
C GLN A 15 24.30 -1.62 -19.49
N VAL A 16 23.56 -1.10 -18.52
CA VAL A 16 24.02 -0.09 -17.56
C VAL A 16 24.15 -0.71 -16.18
N LYS A 17 25.36 -0.71 -15.63
CA LYS A 17 25.57 -1.09 -14.24
C LYS A 17 25.55 0.16 -13.37
N VAL A 18 24.68 0.16 -12.37
CA VAL A 18 24.44 1.27 -11.45
C VAL A 18 24.94 0.87 -10.08
N PHE A 19 25.81 1.67 -9.48
CA PHE A 19 26.33 1.48 -8.13
C PHE A 19 25.93 2.64 -7.23
N ILE A 20 25.60 2.38 -5.97
CA ILE A 20 25.62 3.43 -4.95
C ILE A 20 27.08 3.66 -4.55
N VAL A 21 27.57 4.87 -4.76
CA VAL A 21 28.97 5.24 -4.47
C VAL A 21 29.25 5.05 -2.97
N ASP A 22 30.46 4.58 -2.67
CA ASP A 22 30.96 4.30 -1.30
C ASP A 22 30.17 3.25 -0.49
N SER A 23 29.30 2.46 -1.13
CA SER A 23 28.62 1.33 -0.47
C SER A 23 29.55 0.12 -0.28
N GLU A 24 29.64 -0.39 0.95
CA GLU A 24 30.43 -1.58 1.28
C GLU A 24 29.66 -2.46 2.30
N PRO A 25 29.27 -3.70 1.94
CA PRO A 25 29.36 -4.33 0.61
C PRO A 25 28.57 -3.59 -0.48
N ALA A 26 29.05 -3.67 -1.72
CA ALA A 26 28.51 -2.91 -2.85
C ALA A 26 27.01 -3.17 -3.09
N ILE A 27 26.24 -2.08 -3.16
CA ILE A 27 24.84 -2.07 -3.56
C ILE A 27 24.77 -1.67 -5.04
N TRP A 28 24.25 -2.55 -5.88
CA TRP A 28 24.26 -2.32 -7.33
C TRP A 28 23.10 -2.98 -8.09
N ARG A 29 22.84 -2.48 -9.30
CA ARG A 29 21.84 -2.96 -10.26
C ARG A 29 22.45 -3.07 -11.66
N LEU A 30 22.15 -4.12 -12.41
CA LEU A 30 22.47 -4.25 -13.84
C LEU A 30 21.17 -4.13 -14.63
N LEU A 31 21.02 -3.03 -15.35
CA LEU A 31 19.83 -2.68 -16.10
C LEU A 31 20.08 -2.78 -17.61
N GLU A 32 19.10 -3.27 -18.34
CA GLU A 32 18.98 -3.06 -19.79
C GLU A 32 18.01 -1.89 -20.00
N ILE A 33 18.47 -0.81 -20.65
CA ILE A 33 17.70 0.43 -20.81
C ILE A 33 17.67 0.86 -22.28
N ASP A 34 16.50 1.25 -22.76
CA ASP A 34 16.34 1.85 -24.08
C ASP A 34 17.07 3.21 -24.16
N PRO A 35 18.07 3.36 -25.07
CA PRO A 35 18.88 4.57 -25.16
C PRO A 35 18.09 5.82 -25.60
N SER A 36 16.88 5.66 -26.13
CA SER A 36 16.01 6.76 -26.55
C SER A 36 15.24 7.40 -25.39
N LEU A 37 15.28 6.84 -24.19
CA LEU A 37 14.64 7.44 -23.01
C LEU A 37 15.37 8.72 -22.59
N THR A 38 14.58 9.75 -22.32
CA THR A 38 15.03 11.00 -21.71
C THR A 38 15.40 10.80 -20.25
N LEU A 39 16.19 11.70 -19.67
CA LEU A 39 16.78 11.48 -18.35
C LEU A 39 15.75 11.54 -17.21
N ASP A 40 14.64 12.28 -17.36
CA ASP A 40 13.47 12.20 -16.45
C ASP A 40 12.89 10.78 -16.42
N ARG A 41 12.84 10.10 -17.57
CA ARG A 41 12.39 8.71 -17.65
C ARG A 41 13.42 7.73 -17.10
N VAL A 42 14.72 8.04 -17.20
CA VAL A 42 15.79 7.26 -16.55
C VAL A 42 15.71 7.41 -15.04
N HIS A 43 15.42 8.60 -14.53
CA HIS A 43 15.17 8.85 -13.10
C HIS A 43 14.07 7.93 -12.55
N GLU A 44 12.93 7.81 -13.24
CA GLU A 44 11.87 6.87 -12.84
C GLU A 44 12.34 5.40 -12.80
N ILE A 45 13.22 4.99 -13.73
CA ILE A 45 13.82 3.64 -13.73
C ILE A 45 14.71 3.45 -12.49
N LEU A 46 15.58 4.43 -12.20
CA LEU A 46 16.49 4.37 -11.06
C LEU A 46 15.71 4.30 -9.74
N GLN A 47 14.74 5.20 -9.55
CA GLN A 47 13.82 5.20 -8.40
C GLN A 47 13.12 3.85 -8.22
N THR A 48 12.60 3.27 -9.30
CA THR A 48 11.94 1.95 -9.27
C THR A 48 12.92 0.82 -8.92
N ALA A 49 14.14 0.85 -9.47
CA ALA A 49 15.15 -0.20 -9.26
C ALA A 49 15.74 -0.19 -7.84
N VAL A 50 15.81 0.97 -7.20
CA VAL A 50 16.27 1.09 -5.80
C VAL A 50 15.11 0.97 -4.81
N GLY A 51 13.89 1.37 -5.18
CA GLY A 51 12.70 1.33 -4.31
C GLY A 51 12.44 2.63 -3.54
N TRP A 52 12.85 3.76 -4.11
CA TRP A 52 12.69 5.09 -3.53
C TRP A 52 11.39 5.77 -3.97
N ARG A 53 11.01 6.83 -3.25
CA ARG A 53 9.67 7.43 -3.30
C ARG A 53 9.60 8.70 -4.11
N ASP A 54 10.71 9.11 -4.72
CA ASP A 54 10.80 10.34 -5.53
C ASP A 54 10.33 11.59 -4.74
N SER A 55 10.76 11.68 -3.47
CA SER A 55 10.38 12.74 -2.53
C SER A 55 11.37 13.90 -2.49
N HIS A 56 12.54 13.74 -3.12
CA HIS A 56 13.63 14.71 -3.08
C HIS A 56 14.07 15.12 -4.49
N LEU A 57 14.82 16.21 -4.56
CA LEU A 57 15.42 16.70 -5.80
C LEU A 57 16.53 15.77 -6.29
N HIS A 58 16.74 15.75 -7.60
CA HIS A 58 17.81 14.99 -8.23
C HIS A 58 18.50 15.75 -9.36
N ALA A 59 19.67 15.26 -9.76
CA ALA A 59 20.40 15.72 -10.93
C ALA A 59 21.25 14.61 -11.54
N PHE A 60 21.51 14.69 -12.84
CA PHE A 60 22.56 13.91 -13.50
C PHE A 60 23.78 14.78 -13.76
N THR A 61 24.98 14.23 -13.65
CA THR A 61 26.24 14.90 -13.99
C THR A 61 27.18 13.99 -14.77
N ASP A 62 28.02 14.54 -15.64
CA ASP A 62 29.04 13.77 -16.37
C ASP A 62 30.38 13.70 -15.64
N THR A 63 30.41 14.10 -14.37
CA THR A 63 31.57 14.07 -13.50
C THR A 63 31.11 13.77 -12.07
N ASP A 64 31.93 13.03 -11.33
CA ASP A 64 31.69 12.72 -9.91
C ASP A 64 31.53 14.02 -9.11
N PRO A 65 30.38 14.24 -8.45
CA PRO A 65 30.10 15.49 -7.73
C PRO A 65 31.01 15.73 -6.52
N TYR A 66 31.67 14.69 -5.98
CA TYR A 66 32.55 14.80 -4.82
C TYR A 66 34.03 14.92 -5.17
N ILE A 67 34.39 14.80 -6.45
CA ILE A 67 35.77 14.98 -6.89
C ILE A 67 36.06 16.45 -7.17
N ARG A 68 37.13 16.96 -6.55
CA ARG A 68 37.68 18.28 -6.90
C ARG A 68 38.25 18.28 -8.32
N LEU A 69 37.64 19.07 -9.18
CA LEU A 69 38.11 19.29 -10.54
C LEU A 69 39.51 19.91 -10.55
N ARG A 70 40.37 19.42 -11.45
CA ARG A 70 41.73 19.94 -11.64
C ARG A 70 41.83 20.63 -12.98
N ALA A 71 42.55 21.74 -13.02
CA ALA A 71 42.83 22.43 -14.27
C ALA A 71 43.74 21.58 -15.16
N VAL A 72 43.33 21.39 -16.42
CA VAL A 72 44.16 20.83 -17.48
C VAL A 72 44.52 21.98 -18.41
N ASN A 73 45.81 22.24 -18.60
CA ASN A 73 46.30 23.39 -19.38
C ASN A 73 45.69 24.74 -18.94
N GLY A 74 45.53 24.94 -17.62
CA GLY A 74 44.99 26.16 -17.04
C GLY A 74 43.47 26.33 -17.16
N HIS A 75 42.75 25.34 -17.69
CA HIS A 75 41.29 25.38 -17.83
C HIS A 75 40.65 24.27 -16.99
N VAL A 76 39.64 24.61 -16.22
CA VAL A 76 38.75 23.63 -15.56
C VAL A 76 37.55 23.44 -16.49
N ARG A 77 37.31 22.20 -16.90
CA ARG A 77 36.07 21.87 -17.62
C ARG A 77 34.94 21.88 -16.61
N GLU A 78 33.99 22.78 -16.75
CA GLU A 78 32.75 22.75 -15.97
C GLU A 78 32.00 21.45 -16.30
N PRO A 79 31.58 20.65 -15.31
CA PRO A 79 30.78 19.46 -15.53
C PRO A 79 29.47 19.83 -16.20
N ARG A 80 28.97 18.96 -17.08
CA ARG A 80 27.59 19.09 -17.54
C ARG A 80 26.68 18.57 -16.43
N ARG A 81 25.62 19.32 -16.17
CA ARG A 81 24.59 18.98 -15.19
C ARG A 81 23.22 19.02 -15.87
N TRP A 82 22.46 17.93 -15.73
CA TRP A 82 21.10 17.81 -16.22
C TRP A 82 20.14 17.75 -15.05
N VAL A 83 19.09 18.55 -15.09
CA VAL A 83 18.14 18.73 -13.98
C VAL A 83 16.72 18.82 -14.49
N SER A 84 15.78 18.63 -13.56
CA SER A 84 14.36 18.90 -13.81
C SER A 84 14.13 20.37 -14.12
N GLN A 85 13.01 20.66 -14.81
CA GLN A 85 12.63 22.01 -15.22
C GLN A 85 12.57 23.00 -14.03
N ASP A 86 12.19 22.52 -12.85
CA ASP A 86 12.03 23.33 -11.65
C ASP A 86 13.36 23.77 -11.02
N LEU A 87 14.46 23.12 -11.39
CA LEU A 87 15.81 23.42 -10.91
C LEU A 87 16.65 24.22 -11.91
N LEU A 88 16.14 24.45 -13.13
CA LEU A 88 16.89 25.19 -14.14
C LEU A 88 17.13 26.63 -13.69
N GLU A 89 18.41 27.01 -13.63
CA GLU A 89 18.82 28.38 -13.41
C GLU A 89 18.96 29.16 -14.73
N ASP A 90 18.59 30.45 -14.73
CA ASP A 90 18.71 31.36 -15.88
C ASP A 90 20.17 31.65 -16.32
N ASN A 91 21.16 31.04 -15.66
CA ASN A 91 22.59 31.23 -15.96
C ASN A 91 23.09 30.38 -17.14
N GLY A 92 22.28 29.44 -17.63
CA GLY A 92 22.59 28.60 -18.79
C GLY A 92 23.62 27.48 -18.54
N ASN A 93 23.96 27.20 -17.28
CA ASN A 93 24.89 26.12 -16.92
C ASN A 93 24.20 24.74 -16.80
N ASP A 94 22.91 24.74 -16.49
CA ASP A 94 22.11 23.53 -16.37
C ASP A 94 21.41 23.18 -17.68
N LEU A 95 21.26 21.88 -17.94
CA LEU A 95 20.60 21.33 -19.11
C LEU A 95 19.26 20.67 -18.70
N PRO A 96 18.17 20.85 -19.46
CA PRO A 96 16.90 20.18 -19.15
C PRO A 96 17.03 18.66 -19.33
N GLU A 97 16.68 17.89 -18.31
CA GLU A 97 16.74 16.42 -18.36
C GLU A 97 15.80 15.80 -19.42
N THR A 98 14.73 16.53 -19.78
CA THR A 98 13.76 16.14 -20.81
C THR A 98 14.28 16.30 -22.24
N ASP A 99 15.36 17.07 -22.43
CA ASP A 99 15.92 17.37 -23.75
C ASP A 99 17.07 16.43 -24.15
N TRP A 100 17.53 15.61 -23.20
CA TRP A 100 18.67 14.73 -23.37
C TRP A 100 18.27 13.28 -23.12
N THR A 101 18.77 12.36 -23.94
CA THR A 101 18.54 10.93 -23.78
C THR A 101 19.74 10.23 -23.15
N LEU A 102 19.50 9.06 -22.56
CA LEU A 102 20.56 8.23 -21.99
C LEU A 102 21.66 7.93 -23.01
N GLY A 103 21.28 7.55 -24.24
CA GLY A 103 22.23 7.23 -25.31
C GLY A 103 23.04 8.42 -25.81
N GLN A 104 22.63 9.66 -25.54
CA GLN A 104 23.42 10.86 -25.87
C GLN A 104 24.48 11.17 -24.81
N ILE A 105 24.25 10.78 -23.55
CA ILE A 105 25.14 11.15 -22.44
C ILE A 105 26.04 10.00 -21.98
N LEU A 106 25.61 8.75 -22.17
CA LEU A 106 26.31 7.55 -21.73
C LEU A 106 26.76 6.74 -22.96
N THR A 107 27.99 7.01 -23.41
CA THR A 107 28.65 6.36 -24.54
C THR A 107 29.92 5.64 -24.08
N VAL A 108 30.56 4.90 -24.99
CA VAL A 108 31.84 4.25 -24.70
C VAL A 108 32.94 5.29 -24.38
N GLU A 109 32.84 6.48 -24.96
CA GLU A 109 33.80 7.58 -24.81
C GLU A 109 33.46 8.55 -23.68
N SER A 110 32.21 8.59 -23.19
CA SER A 110 31.78 9.56 -22.17
C SER A 110 32.39 9.27 -20.78
N GLY A 111 32.73 8.01 -20.50
CA GLY A 111 32.95 7.56 -19.13
C GLY A 111 31.64 7.44 -18.35
N PRO A 112 31.70 7.29 -17.01
CA PRO A 112 30.51 7.15 -16.17
C PRO A 112 29.71 8.45 -16.11
N VAL A 113 28.40 8.29 -15.99
CA VAL A 113 27.46 9.35 -15.61
C VAL A 113 27.09 9.16 -14.14
N PHE A 114 26.84 10.24 -13.42
CA PHE A 114 26.43 10.20 -12.03
C PHE A 114 25.00 10.71 -11.90
N TYR A 115 24.23 10.08 -11.02
CA TYR A 115 22.87 10.47 -10.65
C TYR A 115 22.87 10.72 -9.15
N GLU A 116 22.66 11.97 -8.76
CA GLU A 116 22.54 12.37 -7.35
C GLU A 116 21.06 12.55 -7.03
N TYR A 117 20.61 11.88 -5.98
CA TYR A 117 19.26 12.01 -5.43
C TYR A 117 19.35 12.46 -3.98
N ASP A 118 18.45 13.35 -3.59
CA ASP A 118 18.46 14.04 -2.31
C ASP A 118 19.76 14.80 -2.05
N PHE A 119 19.78 16.09 -2.39
CA PHE A 119 20.95 16.94 -2.15
C PHE A 119 21.24 17.19 -0.66
N GLY A 120 20.36 16.76 0.25
CA GLY A 120 20.62 16.73 1.69
C GLY A 120 21.52 15.55 2.07
N ASP A 121 21.05 14.32 1.82
CA ASP A 121 21.74 13.08 2.14
C ASP A 121 22.88 12.72 1.17
N GLY A 122 22.83 13.24 -0.07
CA GLY A 122 23.88 13.07 -1.08
C GLY A 122 23.94 11.66 -1.68
N TRP A 123 22.81 11.07 -2.07
CA TRP A 123 22.81 9.73 -2.63
C TRP A 123 23.32 9.70 -4.07
N VAL A 124 24.62 9.45 -4.24
CA VAL A 124 25.25 9.40 -5.57
C VAL A 124 25.27 7.99 -6.13
N HIS A 125 24.71 7.85 -7.32
CA HIS A 125 24.73 6.66 -8.13
C HIS A 125 25.70 6.83 -9.29
N ARG A 126 26.57 5.85 -9.51
CA ARG A 126 27.47 5.80 -10.65
C ARG A 126 26.93 4.85 -11.71
N LEU A 127 26.62 5.39 -12.88
CA LEU A 127 26.10 4.67 -14.04
C LEU A 127 27.26 4.37 -15.01
N GLU A 128 27.50 3.09 -15.27
CA GLU A 128 28.54 2.62 -16.18
C GLU A 128 27.95 1.84 -17.36
N LEU A 129 28.34 2.19 -18.58
CA LEU A 129 28.03 1.40 -19.76
C LEU A 129 28.92 0.15 -19.78
N THR A 130 28.29 -1.02 -19.68
CA THR A 130 28.99 -2.32 -19.67
C THR A 130 28.87 -3.08 -20.99
N GLY A 131 27.90 -2.71 -21.83
CA GLY A 131 27.69 -3.33 -23.13
C GLY A 131 26.39 -2.87 -23.79
N THR A 132 26.06 -3.50 -24.91
CA THR A 132 24.78 -3.33 -25.60
C THR A 132 24.23 -4.69 -26.01
N VAL A 133 22.90 -4.81 -26.06
CA VAL A 133 22.22 -6.02 -26.53
C VAL A 133 21.16 -5.68 -27.58
N PRO A 134 20.88 -6.58 -28.55
CA PRO A 134 19.84 -6.34 -29.53
C PRO A 134 18.48 -6.07 -28.88
N MET A 135 17.76 -5.06 -29.37
CA MET A 135 16.43 -4.68 -28.93
C MET A 135 15.37 -5.26 -29.87
N PRO A 136 14.76 -6.42 -29.55
CA PRO A 136 13.62 -6.91 -30.33
C PRO A 136 12.43 -5.94 -30.22
N ALA A 137 11.53 -5.96 -31.20
CA ALA A 137 10.37 -5.07 -31.23
C ALA A 137 9.44 -5.18 -30.00
N SER A 138 9.48 -6.30 -29.28
CA SER A 138 8.73 -6.54 -28.04
C SER A 138 9.56 -6.37 -26.77
N ALA A 139 10.77 -5.82 -26.86
CA ALA A 139 11.61 -5.56 -25.69
C ALA A 139 10.93 -4.54 -24.76
N PRO A 140 10.98 -4.74 -23.43
CA PRO A 140 10.60 -3.69 -22.51
C PRO A 140 11.59 -2.52 -22.64
N ARG A 141 11.12 -1.32 -22.29
CA ARG A 141 11.94 -0.09 -22.31
C ARG A 141 13.04 -0.10 -21.25
N ALA A 142 12.83 -0.85 -20.17
CA ALA A 142 13.81 -1.08 -19.11
C ALA A 142 13.60 -2.45 -18.47
N ARG A 143 14.69 -3.08 -18.01
CA ARG A 143 14.65 -4.34 -17.26
C ARG A 143 15.84 -4.43 -16.30
N LEU A 144 15.59 -4.85 -15.07
CA LEU A 144 16.60 -5.28 -14.11
C LEU A 144 17.00 -6.73 -14.40
N MET A 145 18.27 -6.94 -14.72
CA MET A 145 18.83 -8.25 -15.05
C MET A 145 19.43 -8.95 -13.85
N ASP A 146 20.12 -8.17 -13.01
CA ASP A 146 20.82 -8.67 -11.83
C ASP A 146 21.06 -7.52 -10.85
N GLY A 147 21.44 -7.83 -9.62
CA GLY A 147 21.80 -6.84 -8.62
C GLY A 147 22.13 -7.49 -7.28
N ALA A 148 22.62 -6.68 -6.35
CA ALA A 148 22.87 -7.12 -5.00
C ALA A 148 22.34 -6.12 -3.98
N ARG A 149 21.83 -6.66 -2.87
CA ARG A 149 21.38 -5.96 -1.66
C ARG A 149 20.17 -5.05 -1.87
N ARG A 150 19.47 -4.78 -0.77
CA ARG A 150 18.46 -3.73 -0.70
C ARG A 150 19.14 -2.37 -0.84
N ALA A 151 18.47 -1.42 -1.47
CA ALA A 151 18.94 -0.03 -1.41
C ALA A 151 18.75 0.55 0.01
N PRO A 152 19.51 1.59 0.38
CA PRO A 152 19.31 2.30 1.63
C PRO A 152 17.87 2.80 1.80
N LEU A 153 17.41 2.91 3.05
CA LEU A 153 16.16 3.64 3.31
C LEU A 153 16.39 5.12 2.98
N GLU A 154 15.42 5.77 2.33
CA GLU A 154 15.46 7.24 2.20
C GLU A 154 15.57 7.88 3.59
N ASP A 155 16.16 9.07 3.63
CA ASP A 155 16.38 9.84 4.86
C ASP A 155 17.24 9.15 5.92
N SER A 156 18.05 8.15 5.53
CA SER A 156 18.97 7.47 6.46
C SER A 156 20.31 8.19 6.66
N GLY A 157 20.48 9.41 6.14
CA GLY A 157 21.66 10.24 6.37
C GLY A 157 22.81 9.93 5.42
N GLY A 158 22.51 9.63 4.16
CA GLY A 158 23.50 9.23 3.16
C GLY A 158 24.14 7.87 3.46
N ILE A 159 25.13 7.47 2.66
CA ILE A 159 25.71 6.12 2.75
C ILE A 159 26.39 5.84 4.10
N GLY A 160 26.99 6.86 4.71
CA GLY A 160 27.58 6.75 6.06
C GLY A 160 26.52 6.49 7.13
N GLY A 161 25.44 7.29 7.14
CA GLY A 161 24.34 7.11 8.09
C GLY A 161 23.64 5.76 7.93
N TYR A 162 23.52 5.27 6.69
CA TYR A 162 22.98 3.93 6.45
C TYR A 162 23.87 2.81 6.98
N HIS A 163 25.19 2.90 6.83
CA HIS A 163 26.10 1.91 7.42
C HIS A 163 26.05 1.93 8.95
N ASP A 164 26.06 3.13 9.56
CA ASP A 164 25.91 3.28 11.01
C ASP A 164 24.58 2.66 11.49
N LEU A 165 23.50 2.88 10.75
CA LEU A 165 22.20 2.24 11.00
C LEU A 165 22.30 0.72 10.98
N LEU A 166 22.92 0.12 9.96
CA LEU A 166 23.06 -1.33 9.86
C LEU A 166 23.92 -1.92 11.00
N ASP A 167 24.98 -1.22 11.39
CA ASP A 167 25.85 -1.64 12.50
C ASP A 167 25.08 -1.64 13.83
N VAL A 168 24.27 -0.61 14.09
CA VAL A 168 23.41 -0.57 15.30
C VAL A 168 22.32 -1.63 15.28
N LEU A 169 21.70 -1.90 14.12
CA LEU A 169 20.70 -2.96 14.00
C LEU A 169 21.29 -4.37 14.16
N ALA A 170 22.59 -4.55 13.88
CA ALA A 170 23.29 -5.81 14.08
C ALA A 170 23.68 -6.07 15.55
N ASP A 171 23.65 -5.05 16.41
CA ASP A 171 23.98 -5.14 17.84
C ASP A 171 22.74 -4.89 18.73
N PRO A 172 22.04 -5.95 19.20
CA PRO A 172 20.90 -5.82 20.10
C PRO A 172 21.19 -5.15 21.45
N ASP A 173 22.46 -5.10 21.87
CA ASP A 173 22.87 -4.48 23.14
C ASP A 173 23.22 -2.99 22.97
N HIS A 174 23.23 -2.46 21.75
CA HIS A 174 23.50 -1.05 21.46
C HIS A 174 22.37 -0.15 22.02
N GLU A 175 22.73 0.99 22.62
CA GLU A 175 21.77 1.86 23.31
C GLU A 175 20.66 2.42 22.39
N GLU A 176 20.99 2.65 21.11
CA GLU A 176 20.05 3.12 20.08
C GLU A 176 19.33 1.99 19.31
N HIS A 177 19.58 0.71 19.64
CA HIS A 177 19.05 -0.42 18.86
C HIS A 177 17.51 -0.37 18.71
N GLU A 178 16.79 -0.25 19.84
CA GLU A 178 15.33 -0.24 19.81
C GLU A 178 14.76 1.01 19.11
N ASN A 179 15.41 2.17 19.25
CA ASN A 179 14.99 3.41 18.60
C ASN A 179 15.12 3.31 17.08
N LEU A 180 16.28 2.85 16.58
CA LEU A 180 16.52 2.71 15.15
C LEU A 180 15.73 1.57 14.55
N ARG A 181 15.52 0.46 15.28
CA ARG A 181 14.62 -0.61 14.85
C ARG A 181 13.18 -0.11 14.68
N ALA A 182 12.69 0.71 15.62
CA ALA A 182 11.37 1.33 15.51
C ALA A 182 11.30 2.31 14.33
N TRP A 183 12.36 3.11 14.11
CA TRP A 183 12.45 4.00 12.94
C TRP A 183 12.43 3.22 11.62
N VAL A 184 13.19 2.13 11.51
CA VAL A 184 13.19 1.25 10.33
C VAL A 184 11.81 0.66 10.08
N ALA A 185 11.15 0.12 11.12
CA ALA A 185 9.81 -0.45 10.99
C ALA A 185 8.79 0.60 10.54
N TRP A 186 8.90 1.83 11.04
CA TRP A 186 8.06 2.95 10.63
C TRP A 186 8.34 3.39 9.18
N THR A 187 9.61 3.49 8.78
CA THR A 187 10.02 3.95 7.45
C THR A 187 9.75 2.90 6.38
N ALA A 188 10.15 1.65 6.57
CA ALA A 188 9.90 0.55 5.64
C ALA A 188 8.42 0.17 5.58
N GLY A 189 7.69 0.39 6.69
CA GLY A 189 6.28 0.11 6.78
C GLY A 189 5.96 -1.32 7.15
N PRO A 190 4.66 -1.64 7.23
CA PRO A 190 4.17 -2.84 7.91
C PRO A 190 4.11 -4.08 6.99
N TRP A 191 4.39 -3.92 5.69
CA TRP A 191 4.13 -4.93 4.67
C TRP A 191 5.31 -5.86 4.40
N HIS A 192 6.53 -5.44 4.74
CA HIS A 192 7.73 -6.26 4.64
C HIS A 192 8.62 -6.01 5.85
N GLU A 193 9.31 -7.07 6.28
CA GLU A 193 10.41 -6.91 7.22
C GLU A 193 11.58 -6.28 6.47
N PHE A 194 12.32 -5.40 7.15
CA PHE A 194 13.53 -4.82 6.59
C PHE A 194 14.64 -5.88 6.59
N ASP A 195 15.09 -6.25 5.40
CA ASP A 195 16.26 -7.08 5.17
C ASP A 195 17.24 -6.33 4.24
N PRO A 196 18.45 -5.97 4.70
CA PRO A 196 19.42 -5.24 3.88
C PRO A 196 19.95 -6.06 2.69
N GLU A 197 19.76 -7.37 2.66
CA GLU A 197 20.20 -8.23 1.55
C GLU A 197 19.11 -8.46 0.49
N GLN A 198 17.86 -8.07 0.78
CA GLN A 198 16.71 -8.38 -0.07
C GLN A 198 16.72 -7.58 -1.40
N LEU A 199 16.60 -8.30 -2.51
CA LEU A 199 16.31 -7.76 -3.84
C LEU A 199 15.35 -8.69 -4.60
N ASP A 200 14.13 -8.22 -4.85
CA ASP A 200 13.14 -8.93 -5.67
C ASP A 200 13.16 -8.38 -7.10
N ILE A 201 13.91 -9.06 -7.98
CA ILE A 201 14.08 -8.68 -9.39
C ILE A 201 12.74 -8.76 -10.14
N ASP A 202 11.91 -9.75 -9.85
CA ASP A 202 10.63 -9.93 -10.53
C ASP A 202 9.66 -8.81 -10.15
N ALA A 203 9.59 -8.43 -8.87
CA ALA A 203 8.79 -7.30 -8.42
C ALA A 203 9.24 -5.98 -9.06
N VAL A 204 10.55 -5.74 -9.16
CA VAL A 204 11.10 -4.55 -9.86
C VAL A 204 10.70 -4.56 -11.33
N ASN A 205 10.89 -5.68 -12.03
CA ASN A 205 10.57 -5.79 -13.45
C ASN A 205 9.09 -5.66 -13.75
N ASN A 206 8.22 -6.16 -12.87
CA ASN A 206 6.78 -5.98 -12.97
C ASN A 206 6.40 -4.49 -12.87
N GLU A 207 7.02 -3.74 -11.95
CA GLU A 207 6.78 -2.30 -11.82
C GLU A 207 7.32 -1.52 -13.03
N LEU A 208 8.55 -1.82 -13.49
CA LEU A 208 9.12 -1.21 -14.70
C LEU A 208 8.22 -1.44 -15.93
N ALA A 209 7.66 -2.65 -16.09
CA ALA A 209 6.75 -2.94 -17.19
C ALA A 209 5.48 -2.07 -17.16
N MET A 210 4.99 -1.70 -15.97
CA MET A 210 3.80 -0.85 -15.83
C MET A 210 4.12 0.63 -16.03
N VAL A 211 5.23 1.12 -15.47
CA VAL A 211 5.68 2.51 -15.62
C VAL A 211 5.89 2.86 -17.11
N PHE A 212 6.29 1.88 -17.91
CA PHE A 212 6.53 2.03 -19.35
C PHE A 212 5.50 1.31 -20.23
N ALA A 213 4.38 0.86 -19.66
CA ALA A 213 3.31 0.30 -20.45
C ALA A 213 2.81 1.38 -21.41
N ALA A 214 2.78 1.08 -22.72
CA ALA A 214 2.09 1.95 -23.66
C ALA A 214 0.67 2.14 -23.13
N PRO A 215 0.10 3.37 -23.16
CA PRO A 215 -1.28 3.59 -22.74
C PRO A 215 -2.15 2.71 -23.64
N SER A 216 -2.49 1.52 -23.15
CA SER A 216 -3.28 0.57 -23.88
C SER A 216 -4.60 1.27 -24.13
N SER A 217 -4.94 1.45 -25.40
CA SER A 217 -6.24 1.91 -25.87
C SER A 217 -7.30 1.39 -24.92
N ASN A 218 -7.91 2.29 -24.14
CA ASN A 218 -8.96 2.03 -23.15
C ASN A 218 -9.70 0.71 -23.40
N VAL A 219 -9.12 -0.41 -22.96
CA VAL A 219 -9.90 -1.58 -22.61
C VAL A 219 -10.33 -1.22 -21.20
N ARG A 220 -11.32 -0.32 -21.16
CA ARG A 220 -12.36 -0.38 -20.14
C ARG A 220 -13.01 -1.74 -20.32
N GLY A 221 -12.29 -2.80 -19.94
CA GLY A 221 -12.88 -4.07 -19.62
C GLY A 221 -13.94 -3.71 -18.60
N SER A 222 -15.18 -4.04 -18.91
CA SER A 222 -16.34 -3.76 -18.06
C SER A 222 -16.33 -4.58 -16.75
N GLY A 223 -15.15 -4.98 -16.26
CA GLY A 223 -14.94 -5.52 -14.94
C GLY A 223 -14.51 -4.36 -14.04
N SER A 224 -15.19 -4.20 -12.91
CA SER A 224 -14.71 -3.32 -11.84
C SER A 224 -13.24 -3.64 -11.58
N GLU A 225 -12.37 -2.63 -11.63
CA GLU A 225 -11.01 -2.73 -11.10
C GLU A 225 -11.12 -3.26 -9.65
N SER A 226 -10.33 -4.26 -9.28
CA SER A 226 -10.32 -4.75 -7.88
C SER A 226 -9.93 -3.59 -6.97
N LEU A 227 -10.56 -3.45 -5.81
CA LEU A 227 -10.23 -2.38 -4.85
C LEU A 227 -8.78 -2.46 -4.37
N VAL A 228 -8.20 -3.66 -4.39
CA VAL A 228 -6.77 -3.89 -4.11
C VAL A 228 -5.89 -3.26 -5.19
N HIS A 229 -6.28 -3.38 -6.46
CA HIS A 229 -5.54 -2.79 -7.57
C HIS A 229 -5.67 -1.25 -7.56
N GLU A 230 -6.86 -0.74 -7.26
CA GLU A 230 -7.10 0.70 -7.06
C GLU A 230 -6.19 1.27 -5.96
N LEU A 231 -6.11 0.61 -4.79
CA LEU A 231 -5.20 1.01 -3.71
C LEU A 231 -3.75 1.00 -4.16
N ALA A 232 -3.30 -0.09 -4.80
CA ALA A 232 -1.92 -0.22 -5.27
C ALA A 232 -1.55 0.91 -6.26
N ASN A 233 -2.43 1.23 -7.20
CA ASN A 233 -2.18 2.26 -8.22
C ASN A 233 -2.04 3.68 -7.62
N ARG A 234 -2.62 3.91 -6.45
CA ARG A 234 -2.51 5.17 -5.72
C ARG A 234 -1.29 5.24 -4.80
N MET A 235 -0.59 4.13 -4.55
CA MET A 235 0.65 4.13 -3.77
C MET A 235 1.80 4.81 -4.54
N PRO A 236 2.73 5.48 -3.84
CA PRO A 236 3.99 5.97 -4.42
C PRO A 236 4.82 4.83 -5.02
N LEU A 237 5.66 5.10 -6.02
CA LEU A 237 6.39 4.05 -6.77
C LEU A 237 7.18 3.09 -5.86
N GLY A 238 8.01 3.62 -4.95
CA GLY A 238 8.79 2.80 -4.03
C GLY A 238 7.96 1.89 -3.12
N LEU A 239 6.80 2.38 -2.65
CA LEU A 239 5.89 1.61 -1.80
C LEU A 239 4.93 0.71 -2.57
N ARG A 240 4.59 1.05 -3.81
CA ARG A 240 3.67 0.28 -4.65
C ARG A 240 4.18 -1.13 -4.90
N ARG A 241 5.47 -1.26 -5.21
CA ARG A 241 6.15 -2.54 -5.42
C ARG A 241 6.05 -3.42 -4.17
N GLU A 242 6.40 -2.86 -3.02
CA GLU A 242 6.34 -3.54 -1.73
C GLU A 242 4.90 -3.93 -1.39
N PHE A 243 3.95 -3.01 -1.49
CA PHE A 243 2.53 -3.26 -1.28
C PHE A 243 1.98 -4.40 -2.17
N ARG A 244 2.32 -4.41 -3.46
CA ARG A 244 1.90 -5.48 -4.39
C ARG A 244 2.53 -6.82 -4.04
N SER A 245 3.80 -6.83 -3.66
CA SER A 245 4.48 -8.05 -3.22
C SER A 245 3.83 -8.62 -1.95
N TYR A 246 3.39 -7.74 -1.04
CA TYR A 246 2.64 -8.14 0.15
C TYR A 246 1.26 -8.72 -0.18
N VAL A 247 0.51 -8.05 -1.06
CA VAL A 247 -0.79 -8.51 -1.57
C VAL A 247 -0.67 -9.90 -2.20
N HIS A 248 0.34 -10.09 -3.04
CA HIS A 248 0.61 -11.36 -3.71
C HIS A 248 1.00 -12.47 -2.71
N ALA A 249 1.95 -12.19 -1.82
CA ALA A 249 2.40 -13.13 -0.80
C ALA A 249 1.29 -13.53 0.19
N ALA A 250 0.33 -12.64 0.45
CA ALA A 250 -0.85 -12.91 1.26
C ALA A 250 -2.01 -13.57 0.49
N GLY A 251 -1.86 -13.80 -0.83
CA GLY A 251 -2.87 -14.44 -1.67
C GLY A 251 -4.14 -13.60 -1.81
N LEU A 252 -4.01 -12.27 -1.89
CA LEU A 252 -5.14 -11.32 -1.90
C LEU A 252 -5.62 -10.92 -3.29
N ASP A 253 -4.99 -11.46 -4.35
CA ASP A 253 -5.29 -11.15 -5.75
C ASP A 253 -6.68 -11.61 -6.24
N GLY A 254 -7.40 -12.43 -5.45
CA GLY A 254 -8.72 -12.95 -5.81
C GLY A 254 -9.70 -13.11 -4.65
N PRO A 255 -10.98 -13.34 -4.95
CA PRO A 255 -12.01 -13.54 -3.93
C PRO A 255 -11.76 -14.83 -3.15
N GLY A 256 -12.04 -14.81 -1.85
CA GLY A 256 -12.04 -16.01 -1.02
C GLY A 256 -13.30 -16.85 -1.25
N THR A 257 -13.19 -18.17 -1.13
CA THR A 257 -14.34 -19.09 -1.08
C THR A 257 -14.71 -19.37 0.38
N VAL A 258 -16.01 -19.46 0.67
CA VAL A 258 -16.54 -19.76 2.00
C VAL A 258 -17.72 -20.72 1.87
N GLU A 259 -17.76 -21.73 2.71
CA GLU A 259 -18.86 -22.69 2.80
C GLU A 259 -20.16 -22.01 3.29
N ALA A 260 -21.30 -22.48 2.81
CA ALA A 260 -22.59 -21.84 3.07
C ALA A 260 -22.99 -21.82 4.55
N ASP A 261 -22.62 -22.84 5.32
CA ASP A 261 -22.85 -22.94 6.77
C ASP A 261 -22.04 -21.91 7.55
N VAL A 262 -20.80 -21.64 7.12
CA VAL A 262 -19.94 -20.60 7.70
C VAL A 262 -20.53 -19.21 7.41
N VAL A 263 -21.01 -18.97 6.19
CA VAL A 263 -21.71 -17.72 5.83
C VAL A 263 -22.95 -17.52 6.71
N GLU A 264 -23.75 -18.56 6.91
CA GLU A 264 -24.92 -18.52 7.79
C GLU A 264 -24.52 -18.21 9.24
N ALA A 265 -23.49 -18.87 9.77
CA ALA A 265 -23.01 -18.65 11.13
C ALA A 265 -22.50 -17.21 11.35
N MET A 266 -21.72 -16.67 10.41
CA MET A 266 -21.19 -15.30 10.53
C MET A 266 -22.26 -14.23 10.40
N THR A 267 -23.27 -14.44 9.54
CA THR A 267 -24.38 -13.49 9.37
C THR A 267 -25.49 -13.64 10.42
N ALA A 268 -25.43 -14.69 11.25
CA ALA A 268 -26.44 -15.01 12.25
C ALA A 268 -26.83 -13.84 13.17
N PRO A 269 -25.92 -12.96 13.65
CA PRO A 269 -26.31 -11.84 14.50
C PRO A 269 -27.24 -10.83 13.79
N PHE A 270 -26.95 -10.50 12.52
CA PHE A 270 -27.80 -9.61 11.73
C PHE A 270 -29.13 -10.28 11.33
N LEU A 271 -29.10 -11.57 11.00
CA LEU A 271 -30.33 -12.35 10.73
C LEU A 271 -31.20 -12.45 11.98
N TRP A 272 -30.60 -12.70 13.14
CA TRP A 272 -31.30 -12.76 14.42
C TRP A 272 -32.05 -11.47 14.70
N LEU A 273 -31.36 -10.31 14.60
CA LEU A 273 -31.98 -9.01 14.85
C LEU A 273 -33.12 -8.73 13.87
N THR A 274 -32.89 -8.95 12.57
CA THR A 274 -33.90 -8.66 11.54
C THR A 274 -35.12 -9.58 11.65
N ARG A 275 -34.92 -10.88 11.95
CA ARG A 275 -36.00 -11.83 12.23
C ARG A 275 -36.76 -11.47 13.51
N ARG A 276 -36.05 -11.05 14.56
CA ARG A 276 -36.67 -10.62 15.82
C ARG A 276 -37.52 -9.36 15.65
N ILE A 277 -37.11 -8.44 14.78
CA ILE A 277 -37.91 -7.26 14.41
C ILE A 277 -39.15 -7.66 13.61
N GLY A 278 -38.99 -8.57 12.65
CA GLY A 278 -40.09 -9.09 11.83
C GLY A 278 -40.76 -8.04 10.93
N LEU A 279 -41.76 -8.47 10.15
CA LEU A 279 -42.47 -7.59 9.20
C LEU A 279 -43.34 -6.53 9.90
N GLU A 280 -43.83 -6.83 11.10
CA GLU A 280 -44.67 -5.95 11.93
C GLU A 280 -43.88 -4.88 12.72
N GLY A 281 -42.55 -5.06 12.80
CA GLY A 281 -41.65 -4.22 13.57
C GLY A 281 -41.64 -4.51 15.07
N LEU A 282 -40.61 -4.00 15.75
CA LEU A 282 -40.37 -4.19 17.18
C LEU A 282 -40.56 -2.88 17.94
N SER A 283 -41.46 -2.88 18.92
CA SER A 283 -41.64 -1.73 19.81
C SER A 283 -40.44 -1.54 20.72
N LEU A 284 -39.95 -0.31 20.80
CA LEU A 284 -38.90 0.10 21.73
C LEU A 284 -39.52 0.51 23.07
N THR A 285 -38.67 0.55 24.10
CA THR A 285 -38.99 1.18 25.38
C THR A 285 -39.27 2.67 25.21
N ALA A 286 -39.84 3.32 26.23
CA ALA A 286 -40.06 4.77 26.22
C ALA A 286 -38.75 5.58 26.03
N ALA A 287 -37.63 5.07 26.54
CA ALA A 287 -36.31 5.65 26.34
C ALA A 287 -35.72 5.37 24.94
N GLY A 288 -36.39 4.57 24.12
CA GLY A 288 -35.99 4.28 22.75
C GLY A 288 -35.00 3.12 22.60
N TRP A 289 -34.82 2.32 23.65
CA TRP A 289 -33.98 1.11 23.68
C TRP A 289 -34.78 -0.15 23.39
N LEU A 290 -34.10 -1.23 22.99
CA LEU A 290 -34.64 -2.58 22.93
C LEU A 290 -35.21 -3.00 24.29
N PRO A 291 -36.35 -3.72 24.32
CA PRO A 291 -36.89 -4.23 25.57
C PRO A 291 -35.89 -5.13 26.32
N PRO A 292 -35.82 -5.08 27.67
CA PRO A 292 -34.91 -5.92 28.47
C PRO A 292 -35.02 -7.42 28.23
N THR A 293 -36.18 -7.91 27.75
CA THR A 293 -36.37 -9.31 27.35
C THR A 293 -35.60 -9.61 26.07
N VAL A 294 -35.72 -8.74 25.06
CA VAL A 294 -35.04 -8.88 23.77
C VAL A 294 -33.52 -8.80 23.92
N VAL A 295 -33.02 -7.93 24.80
CA VAL A 295 -31.56 -7.85 25.08
C VAL A 295 -31.04 -9.18 25.64
N ARG A 296 -31.77 -9.79 26.59
CA ARG A 296 -31.39 -11.08 27.18
C ARG A 296 -31.48 -12.23 26.17
N GLU A 297 -32.51 -12.24 25.34
CA GLU A 297 -32.66 -13.21 24.25
C GLU A 297 -31.47 -13.12 23.29
N ALA A 298 -31.09 -11.91 22.84
CA ALA A 298 -29.95 -11.70 21.95
C ALA A 298 -28.65 -12.26 22.55
N MET A 299 -28.36 -11.90 23.80
CA MET A 299 -27.14 -12.33 24.48
C MET A 299 -27.11 -13.85 24.69
N THR A 300 -28.26 -14.48 24.90
CA THR A 300 -28.35 -15.93 25.12
C THR A 300 -28.24 -16.69 23.80
N GLU A 301 -29.06 -16.34 22.81
CA GLU A 301 -29.17 -17.06 21.55
C GLU A 301 -27.95 -16.88 20.64
N LEU A 302 -27.28 -15.73 20.72
CA LEU A 302 -26.01 -15.48 20.01
C LEU A 302 -24.78 -15.94 20.79
N GLY A 303 -24.97 -16.53 21.98
CA GLY A 303 -23.89 -17.07 22.80
C GLY A 303 -22.94 -16.04 23.41
N TRP A 304 -23.33 -14.76 23.47
CA TRP A 304 -22.52 -13.67 24.04
C TRP A 304 -22.63 -13.55 25.56
N ALA A 305 -23.62 -14.19 26.18
CA ALA A 305 -23.83 -14.12 27.63
C ALA A 305 -22.72 -14.79 28.44
N LYS A 306 -21.99 -15.75 27.86
CA LYS A 306 -20.99 -16.57 28.57
C LYS A 306 -19.79 -15.75 29.08
N ASP A 307 -19.33 -14.77 28.30
CA ASP A 307 -18.15 -13.94 28.60
C ASP A 307 -18.55 -12.53 29.09
N TRP A 308 -19.85 -12.25 29.22
CA TRP A 308 -20.36 -10.92 29.56
C TRP A 308 -20.41 -10.67 31.06
N ILE A 309 -19.80 -9.57 31.51
CA ILE A 309 -19.89 -9.11 32.89
C ILE A 309 -21.12 -8.21 33.06
N GLY A 310 -22.17 -8.75 33.70
CA GLY A 310 -23.35 -7.97 34.10
C GLY A 310 -24.68 -8.66 33.80
N LYS A 311 -25.78 -7.91 33.95
CA LYS A 311 -27.15 -8.48 33.83
C LYS A 311 -27.65 -8.64 32.40
N ALA A 312 -26.96 -8.07 31.40
CA ALA A 312 -27.32 -8.17 29.98
C ALA A 312 -28.81 -7.86 29.69
N ASN A 313 -29.37 -6.86 30.37
CA ASN A 313 -30.81 -6.54 30.32
C ASN A 313 -31.12 -5.08 29.96
N ARG A 314 -30.09 -4.29 29.68
CA ARG A 314 -30.18 -2.88 29.30
C ARG A 314 -29.31 -2.65 28.10
N GLU A 315 -29.90 -2.28 26.97
CA GLU A 315 -29.16 -2.12 25.71
C GLU A 315 -28.03 -1.08 25.84
N ASP A 316 -28.31 0.06 26.47
CA ASP A 316 -27.34 1.14 26.71
C ASP A 316 -26.20 0.75 27.66
N GLN A 317 -26.29 -0.42 28.29
CA GLN A 317 -25.24 -1.00 29.12
C GLN A 317 -24.81 -2.39 28.62
N THR A 318 -25.23 -2.80 27.42
CA THR A 318 -24.91 -4.11 26.81
C THR A 318 -24.36 -3.86 25.42
N LEU A 319 -23.08 -3.47 25.36
CA LEU A 319 -22.42 -2.97 24.15
C LEU A 319 -22.59 -3.87 22.92
N PRO A 320 -22.48 -5.22 22.99
CA PRO A 320 -22.70 -6.09 21.84
C PRO A 320 -24.04 -5.89 21.14
N VAL A 321 -25.11 -5.76 21.92
CA VAL A 321 -26.48 -5.61 21.41
C VAL A 321 -26.68 -4.21 20.84
N LEU A 322 -26.13 -3.20 21.51
CA LEU A 322 -26.15 -1.82 21.05
C LEU A 322 -25.43 -1.68 19.70
N GLN A 323 -24.19 -2.16 19.60
CA GLN A 323 -23.40 -2.14 18.37
C GLN A 323 -24.10 -2.88 17.23
N LEU A 324 -24.73 -4.03 17.49
CA LEU A 324 -25.50 -4.76 16.50
C LEU A 324 -26.67 -3.93 15.95
N ARG A 325 -27.47 -3.32 16.84
CA ARG A 325 -28.59 -2.46 16.42
C ARG A 325 -28.10 -1.25 15.63
N GLU A 326 -27.07 -0.57 16.11
CA GLU A 326 -26.56 0.66 15.50
C GLU A 326 -25.91 0.38 14.15
N SER A 327 -25.11 -0.68 14.05
CA SER A 327 -24.59 -1.17 12.77
C SER A 327 -25.70 -1.48 11.78
N ALA A 328 -26.72 -2.25 12.19
CA ALA A 328 -27.85 -2.58 11.31
C ALA A 328 -28.63 -1.34 10.85
N GLN A 329 -28.76 -0.33 11.72
CA GLN A 329 -29.42 0.92 11.40
C GLN A 329 -28.59 1.77 10.42
N ARG A 330 -27.29 1.92 10.69
CA ARG A 330 -26.32 2.65 9.87
C ARG A 330 -26.22 2.05 8.46
N LEU A 331 -26.17 0.73 8.37
CA LEU A 331 -26.16 -0.02 7.10
C LEU A 331 -27.51 0.02 6.36
N GLY A 332 -28.56 0.59 6.96
CA GLY A 332 -29.88 0.73 6.35
C GLY A 332 -30.70 -0.55 6.31
N LEU A 333 -30.35 -1.57 7.12
CA LEU A 333 -31.18 -2.78 7.29
C LEU A 333 -32.43 -2.46 8.10
N ILE A 334 -32.33 -1.58 9.09
CA ILE A 334 -33.43 -1.22 9.98
C ILE A 334 -33.57 0.29 10.11
N ARG A 335 -34.76 0.76 10.51
CA ARG A 335 -35.06 2.17 10.75
C ARG A 335 -35.91 2.33 12.01
N LYS A 336 -35.72 3.44 12.73
CA LYS A 336 -36.59 3.82 13.86
C LYS A 336 -37.73 4.72 13.37
N ILE A 337 -38.98 4.28 13.51
CA ILE A 337 -40.17 5.04 13.14
C ILE A 337 -41.16 5.01 14.30
N LYS A 338 -41.53 6.19 14.82
CA LYS A 338 -42.56 6.36 15.88
C LYS A 338 -42.39 5.38 17.06
N GLY A 339 -41.17 5.24 17.58
CA GLY A 339 -40.88 4.36 18.71
C GLY A 339 -40.81 2.87 18.38
N LYS A 340 -40.82 2.48 17.10
CA LYS A 340 -40.60 1.10 16.65
C LYS A 340 -39.35 0.99 15.78
N LEU A 341 -38.68 -0.15 15.82
CA LEU A 341 -37.76 -0.58 14.77
C LEU A 341 -38.55 -1.27 13.67
N VAL A 342 -38.25 -0.96 12.42
CA VAL A 342 -38.85 -1.58 11.23
C VAL A 342 -37.78 -1.99 10.24
N LEU A 343 -38.04 -3.06 9.49
CA LEU A 343 -37.15 -3.52 8.42
C LEU A 343 -37.23 -2.62 7.19
N SER A 344 -36.08 -2.35 6.56
CA SER A 344 -36.02 -1.76 5.22
C SER A 344 -36.42 -2.78 4.15
N SER A 345 -36.70 -2.31 2.93
CA SER A 345 -36.97 -3.20 1.79
C SER A 345 -35.78 -4.11 1.45
N ALA A 346 -34.55 -3.68 1.75
CA ALA A 346 -33.37 -4.52 1.60
C ALA A 346 -33.40 -5.66 2.64
N ALA A 347 -33.56 -5.33 3.92
CA ALA A 347 -33.60 -6.35 4.98
C ALA A 347 -34.73 -7.37 4.78
N LYS A 348 -35.93 -6.93 4.35
CA LYS A 348 -37.05 -7.83 4.06
C LYS A 348 -36.72 -8.90 3.00
N ARG A 349 -35.91 -8.55 1.99
CA ARG A 349 -35.48 -9.50 0.95
C ARG A 349 -34.40 -10.47 1.43
N LEU A 350 -33.67 -10.10 2.48
CA LEU A 350 -32.50 -10.84 2.98
C LEU A 350 -32.80 -11.74 4.20
N LEU A 351 -34.04 -11.78 4.70
CA LEU A 351 -34.42 -12.51 5.92
C LEU A 351 -34.09 -14.01 5.88
N ASP A 352 -34.17 -14.59 4.68
CA ASP A 352 -33.95 -16.02 4.41
C ASP A 352 -32.81 -16.23 3.40
N ASP A 353 -31.94 -15.22 3.22
CA ASP A 353 -30.82 -15.24 2.28
C ASP A 353 -29.51 -14.83 2.97
N PRO A 354 -28.87 -15.75 3.72
CA PRO A 354 -27.59 -15.49 4.38
C PRO A 354 -26.48 -15.07 3.41
N ALA A 355 -26.44 -15.68 2.22
CA ALA A 355 -25.44 -15.37 1.19
C ALA A 355 -25.63 -13.95 0.62
N GLY A 356 -26.87 -13.53 0.36
CA GLY A 356 -27.19 -12.16 -0.03
C GLY A 356 -26.87 -11.15 1.07
N LEU A 357 -27.11 -11.50 2.34
CA LEU A 357 -26.77 -10.65 3.48
C LEU A 357 -25.26 -10.50 3.64
N TRP A 358 -24.51 -11.59 3.49
CA TRP A 358 -23.04 -11.58 3.47
C TRP A 358 -22.49 -10.60 2.43
N LEU A 359 -22.94 -10.73 1.18
CA LEU A 359 -22.53 -9.84 0.09
C LEU A 359 -22.98 -8.39 0.33
N PHE A 360 -24.17 -8.18 0.90
CA PHE A 360 -24.65 -6.85 1.25
C PHE A 360 -23.74 -6.18 2.30
N LEU A 361 -23.34 -6.92 3.34
CA LEU A 361 -22.47 -6.41 4.40
C LEU A 361 -21.07 -6.12 3.86
N ALA A 362 -20.49 -7.06 3.10
CA ALA A 362 -19.17 -6.90 2.47
C ALA A 362 -19.13 -5.64 1.58
N ARG A 363 -20.11 -5.49 0.68
CA ARG A 363 -20.22 -4.29 -0.18
C ARG A 363 -20.46 -3.01 0.60
N SER A 364 -21.17 -3.08 1.71
CA SER A 364 -21.44 -1.90 2.52
C SER A 364 -20.16 -1.39 3.20
N ILE A 365 -19.33 -2.29 3.74
CA ILE A 365 -18.03 -1.90 4.32
C ILE A 365 -17.05 -1.44 3.23
N ALA A 366 -17.07 -2.02 2.03
CA ALA A 366 -16.18 -1.61 0.96
C ALA A 366 -16.54 -0.24 0.35
N HIS A 367 -17.84 0.06 0.20
CA HIS A 367 -18.29 1.15 -0.69
C HIS A 367 -19.12 2.25 -0.02
N ARG A 368 -19.67 2.06 1.19
CA ARG A 368 -20.61 3.04 1.79
C ARG A 368 -19.96 3.87 2.89
N HIS A 369 -19.25 4.91 2.47
CA HIS A 369 -18.57 5.83 3.37
C HIS A 369 -19.00 7.27 3.12
N ARG A 370 -18.88 8.13 4.13
CA ARG A 370 -19.21 9.55 3.99
C ARG A 370 -18.06 10.33 3.38
N HIS A 371 -16.84 9.92 3.70
CA HIS A 371 -15.60 10.57 3.31
C HIS A 371 -14.62 9.57 2.70
N ASP A 372 -13.82 10.01 1.73
CA ASP A 372 -12.82 9.14 1.08
C ASP A 372 -11.77 8.62 2.08
N SER A 373 -11.46 9.39 3.14
CA SER A 373 -10.57 8.96 4.22
C SER A 373 -11.12 7.76 5.01
N GLU A 374 -12.43 7.73 5.26
CA GLU A 374 -13.10 6.59 5.92
C GLU A 374 -13.09 5.38 5.00
N ARG A 375 -13.35 5.60 3.70
CA ARG A 375 -13.29 4.54 2.69
C ARG A 375 -11.91 3.91 2.62
N ASP A 376 -10.87 4.70 2.41
CA ASP A 376 -9.51 4.19 2.29
C ASP A 376 -9.06 3.48 3.57
N ALA A 377 -9.41 4.02 4.74
CA ALA A 377 -9.13 3.36 6.02
C ALA A 377 -9.81 2.00 6.11
N ALA A 378 -11.10 1.91 5.74
CA ALA A 378 -11.84 0.66 5.75
C ALA A 378 -11.28 -0.38 4.75
N LEU A 379 -10.83 0.05 3.57
CA LEU A 379 -10.21 -0.84 2.58
C LEU A 379 -8.85 -1.36 3.06
N LEU A 380 -8.03 -0.50 3.67
CA LEU A 380 -6.76 -0.91 4.28
C LEU A 380 -6.99 -1.87 5.46
N LEU A 381 -8.00 -1.62 6.30
CA LEU A 381 -8.38 -2.54 7.37
C LEU A 381 -8.81 -3.90 6.80
N LEU A 382 -9.66 -3.91 5.76
CA LEU A 382 -10.06 -5.14 5.08
C LEU A 382 -8.85 -5.89 4.52
N LEU A 383 -7.86 -5.19 3.97
CA LEU A 383 -6.63 -5.79 3.47
C LEU A 383 -5.80 -6.46 4.57
N GLU A 384 -5.62 -5.79 5.72
CA GLU A 384 -4.91 -6.38 6.86
C GLU A 384 -5.69 -7.56 7.49
N VAL A 385 -7.02 -7.46 7.58
CA VAL A 385 -7.90 -8.56 8.03
C VAL A 385 -7.83 -9.74 7.06
N ALA A 386 -7.79 -9.50 5.74
CA ALA A 386 -7.68 -10.54 4.73
C ALA A 386 -6.32 -11.24 4.74
N ALA A 387 -5.25 -10.51 5.06
CA ALA A 387 -3.90 -11.04 5.22
C ALA A 387 -3.76 -11.87 6.50
N GLY A 388 -4.43 -11.47 7.58
CA GLY A 388 -4.49 -12.20 8.84
C GLY A 388 -3.16 -12.38 9.56
N LYS A 389 -2.22 -11.45 9.35
CA LYS A 389 -0.88 -11.45 9.97
C LYS A 389 -0.83 -10.69 11.30
N ARG A 390 -1.85 -9.92 11.64
CA ARG A 390 -1.91 -9.05 12.82
C ARG A 390 -2.61 -9.75 13.98
N THR A 391 -2.14 -9.49 15.21
CA THR A 391 -2.69 -10.10 16.42
C THR A 391 -3.21 -9.09 17.42
N GLU A 392 -2.72 -7.86 17.44
CA GLU A 392 -3.22 -6.80 18.31
C GLU A 392 -3.94 -5.70 17.52
N TRP A 393 -4.94 -5.05 18.12
CA TRP A 393 -5.66 -3.96 17.46
C TRP A 393 -4.76 -2.78 17.12
N ALA A 394 -3.74 -2.52 17.97
CA ALA A 394 -2.73 -1.50 17.71
C ALA A 394 -1.99 -1.76 16.38
N ASP A 395 -1.62 -3.00 16.08
CA ASP A 395 -0.94 -3.36 14.84
C ASP A 395 -1.80 -3.07 13.59
N TYR A 396 -3.12 -3.29 13.69
CA TYR A 396 -4.05 -2.92 12.60
C TYR A 396 -4.10 -1.40 12.43
N LEU A 397 -4.17 -0.63 13.52
CA LEU A 397 -4.21 0.83 13.46
C LEU A 397 -2.92 1.40 12.87
N GLU A 398 -1.75 0.86 13.23
CA GLU A 398 -0.46 1.26 12.68
C GLU A 398 -0.37 0.96 11.19
N ALA A 399 -0.78 -0.24 10.76
CA ALA A 399 -0.76 -0.61 9.36
C ALA A 399 -1.70 0.25 8.50
N VAL A 400 -2.90 0.55 9.02
CA VAL A 400 -3.86 1.44 8.35
C VAL A 400 -3.35 2.89 8.35
N ALA A 401 -2.73 3.36 9.44
CA ALA A 401 -2.13 4.70 9.50
C ALA A 401 -1.04 4.88 8.44
N PHE A 402 -0.14 3.89 8.33
CA PHE A 402 0.91 3.87 7.32
C PHE A 402 0.33 3.89 5.91
N GLY A 403 -0.65 3.01 5.62
CA GLY A 403 -1.29 2.96 4.31
C GLY A 403 -2.02 4.26 3.96
N LEU A 404 -2.72 4.88 4.91
CA LEU A 404 -3.34 6.19 4.72
C LEU A 404 -2.27 7.26 4.42
N GLY A 405 -1.15 7.22 5.13
CA GLY A 405 0.00 8.08 4.90
C GLY A 405 0.57 7.93 3.49
N ALA A 406 0.75 6.69 3.02
CA ALA A 406 1.20 6.38 1.68
C ALA A 406 0.21 6.89 0.60
N LEU A 407 -1.10 6.85 0.87
CA LEU A 407 -2.14 7.41 0.00
C LEU A 407 -2.25 8.95 0.05
N GLY A 408 -1.38 9.63 0.81
CA GLY A 408 -1.33 11.09 0.91
C GLY A 408 -2.24 11.69 1.98
N TRP A 409 -2.90 10.89 2.82
CA TRP A 409 -3.69 11.41 3.94
C TRP A 409 -2.79 11.95 5.04
N ARG A 410 -3.11 13.15 5.52
CA ARG A 410 -2.43 13.80 6.66
C ARG A 410 -3.45 14.48 7.56
N SER A 411 -3.05 14.75 8.79
CA SER A 411 -3.81 15.60 9.70
C SER A 411 -3.89 17.04 9.17
N ARG A 412 -4.74 17.86 9.80
CA ARG A 412 -4.89 19.28 9.41
C ARG A 412 -3.61 20.09 9.54
N THR A 413 -2.68 19.66 10.38
CA THR A 413 -1.38 20.33 10.58
C THR A 413 -0.30 19.79 9.62
N GLY A 414 -0.65 18.87 8.72
CA GLY A 414 0.31 18.17 7.84
C GLY A 414 1.03 16.99 8.49
N ALA A 415 0.82 16.73 9.78
CA ALA A 415 1.43 15.60 10.49
C ALA A 415 0.71 14.28 10.16
N ASP A 416 1.39 13.16 10.40
CA ASP A 416 0.81 11.83 10.24
C ASP A 416 -0.40 11.58 11.16
N LEU A 417 -1.22 10.60 10.77
CA LEU A 417 -2.46 10.29 11.48
C LEU A 417 -2.17 9.48 12.74
N ALA A 418 -2.49 10.05 13.91
CA ALA A 418 -2.37 9.34 15.18
C ALA A 418 -3.34 8.15 15.27
N PRO A 419 -3.01 7.07 16.02
CA PRO A 419 -3.85 5.88 16.15
C PRO A 419 -5.31 6.16 16.54
N ASN A 420 -5.55 7.12 17.44
CA ASN A 420 -6.91 7.50 17.84
C ASN A 420 -7.73 8.12 16.68
N THR A 421 -7.07 8.85 15.78
CA THR A 421 -7.72 9.40 14.58
C THR A 421 -8.07 8.29 13.60
N VAL A 422 -7.15 7.33 13.41
CA VAL A 422 -7.40 6.16 12.56
C VAL A 422 -8.52 5.29 13.13
N HIS A 423 -8.51 5.05 14.44
CA HIS A 423 -9.59 4.32 15.11
C HIS A 423 -10.94 4.99 14.88
N ALA A 424 -11.03 6.32 15.01
CA ALA A 424 -12.26 7.07 14.75
C ALA A 424 -12.80 6.90 13.32
N LEU A 425 -11.92 6.76 12.31
CA LEU A 425 -12.31 6.45 10.93
C LEU A 425 -12.83 5.01 10.77
N LEU A 426 -12.39 4.10 11.64
CA LEU A 426 -12.66 2.67 11.54
C LEU A 426 -13.81 2.17 12.43
N VAL A 427 -14.29 2.95 13.41
CA VAL A 427 -15.31 2.52 14.39
C VAL A 427 -16.47 1.79 13.70
N ASP A 428 -17.02 2.39 12.66
CA ASP A 428 -18.21 1.86 11.98
C ASP A 428 -17.93 0.52 11.27
N ALA A 429 -16.78 0.38 10.63
CA ALA A 429 -16.37 -0.87 9.99
C ALA A 429 -16.05 -1.95 11.04
N TYR A 430 -15.30 -1.57 12.07
CA TYR A 430 -14.87 -2.46 13.16
C TYR A 430 -16.07 -3.04 13.93
N GLU A 431 -17.09 -2.24 14.25
CA GLU A 431 -18.32 -2.72 14.89
C GLU A 431 -19.03 -3.79 14.05
N VAL A 432 -19.06 -3.63 12.72
CA VAL A 432 -19.65 -4.64 11.83
C VAL A 432 -18.83 -5.92 11.86
N MET A 433 -17.50 -5.83 11.83
CA MET A 433 -16.58 -6.97 11.90
C MET A 433 -16.69 -7.73 13.23
N LEU A 434 -16.81 -7.03 14.37
CA LEU A 434 -17.08 -7.61 15.68
C LEU A 434 -18.43 -8.35 15.69
N ASN A 435 -19.46 -7.76 15.08
CA ASN A 435 -20.77 -8.40 14.95
C ASN A 435 -20.77 -9.63 14.05
N LEU A 436 -19.88 -9.69 13.06
CA LEU A 436 -19.67 -10.87 12.21
C LEU A 436 -18.78 -11.95 12.88
N GLY A 437 -18.21 -11.65 14.05
CA GLY A 437 -17.32 -12.56 14.77
C GLY A 437 -16.00 -12.80 14.04
N ILE A 438 -15.53 -11.82 13.26
CA ILE A 438 -14.28 -11.89 12.46
C ILE A 438 -13.06 -12.15 13.35
N PHE A 439 -13.03 -11.53 14.53
CA PHE A 439 -11.95 -11.68 15.51
C PHE A 439 -12.25 -12.80 16.52
N ASN A 440 -11.21 -13.41 17.08
CA ASN A 440 -11.32 -14.44 18.14
C ASN A 440 -11.98 -13.91 19.39
N ASP A 441 -11.62 -12.69 19.78
CA ASP A 441 -12.19 -12.03 20.92
C ASP A 441 -13.09 -10.86 20.52
N ARG A 442 -14.31 -10.86 21.07
CA ARG A 442 -15.26 -9.77 20.89
C ARG A 442 -15.07 -8.65 21.93
N PHE A 443 -14.55 -9.00 23.09
CA PHE A 443 -14.48 -8.15 24.27
C PHE A 443 -13.07 -7.59 24.52
N GLU A 444 -12.12 -7.86 23.61
CA GLU A 444 -10.73 -7.38 23.69
C GLU A 444 -10.04 -7.72 25.03
N LEU A 445 -10.39 -8.88 25.60
CA LEU A 445 -9.79 -9.50 26.78
C LEU A 445 -8.52 -10.32 26.43
N GLU A 446 -8.39 -10.74 25.17
CA GLU A 446 -7.32 -11.52 24.54
C GLU A 446 -6.89 -10.88 23.19
N THR A 447 -6.09 -11.60 22.39
CA THR A 447 -5.58 -11.11 21.09
C THR A 447 -6.68 -10.96 20.03
N ASN A 448 -6.60 -9.90 19.23
CA ASN A 448 -7.47 -9.62 18.07
C ASN A 448 -7.06 -10.41 16.81
N THR A 449 -6.78 -11.70 16.98
CA THR A 449 -6.44 -12.58 15.86
C THR A 449 -7.68 -12.84 14.99
N VAL A 450 -7.53 -12.70 13.67
CA VAL A 450 -8.62 -12.96 12.71
C VAL A 450 -8.86 -14.46 12.54
N LYS A 451 -10.13 -14.86 12.44
CA LYS A 451 -10.52 -16.23 12.06
C LYS A 451 -10.45 -16.40 10.55
N ALA A 452 -10.20 -17.63 10.07
CA ALA A 452 -10.20 -17.92 8.62
C ALA A 452 -11.49 -17.46 7.89
N PRO A 453 -12.71 -17.63 8.44
CA PRO A 453 -13.91 -17.05 7.85
C PRO A 453 -13.91 -15.51 7.77
N GLY A 454 -13.28 -14.83 8.72
CA GLY A 454 -13.08 -13.39 8.72
C GLY A 454 -12.17 -12.91 7.59
N GLN A 455 -11.07 -13.63 7.34
CA GLN A 455 -10.20 -13.36 6.18
C GLN A 455 -10.98 -13.47 4.86
N ALA A 456 -11.82 -14.49 4.73
CA ALA A 456 -12.60 -14.71 3.53
C ALA A 456 -13.75 -13.69 3.36
N PHE A 457 -14.34 -13.20 4.45
CA PHE A 457 -15.23 -12.03 4.42
C PHE A 457 -14.52 -10.80 3.86
N ALA A 458 -13.32 -10.51 4.36
CA ALA A 458 -12.55 -9.36 3.93
C ALA A 458 -12.13 -9.46 2.46
N ARG A 459 -11.72 -10.64 1.98
CA ARG A 459 -11.50 -10.91 0.55
C ARG A 459 -12.77 -10.72 -0.26
N THR A 460 -13.92 -11.18 0.23
CA THR A 460 -15.20 -10.93 -0.46
C THR A 460 -15.41 -9.42 -0.64
N ALA A 461 -15.24 -8.62 0.42
CA ALA A 461 -15.45 -7.18 0.37
C ALA A 461 -14.51 -6.47 -0.63
N LEU A 462 -13.21 -6.80 -0.62
CA LEU A 462 -12.20 -6.23 -1.52
C LEU A 462 -12.46 -6.51 -3.01
N HIS A 463 -13.23 -7.56 -3.31
CA HIS A 463 -13.55 -8.02 -4.67
C HIS A 463 -15.04 -7.87 -5.03
N SER A 464 -15.82 -7.11 -4.25
CA SER A 464 -17.31 -7.07 -4.31
C SER A 464 -17.98 -6.00 -5.17
#